data_AF-A0A7R9ZWP3-F1
#
_entry.id   AF-A0A7R9ZWP3-F1
#
_cell.length_a   1.000
_cell.length_b   1.000
_cell.length_c   1.000
_cell.angle_alpha   90.00
_cell.angle_beta   90.00
_cell.angle_gamma   90.00
#
_symmetry.space_group_name_H-M   'P 1'
#
loop_
_entity.id
_entity.type
_entity.pdbx_description
1 polymer ?
#
loop_
_entity_poly.entity_id
_entity_poly.type
_entity_poly.pdbx_seq_one_letter_code
_entity_poly.pdbx_strand_id
1 'polypeptide(L)'
;ASIANQNQVWQIRNGKLVWEGQVKSGLKGYCVDLRETSGTSLKDVPVSQQINLRTCTQKLGQRLQRRDADKDGTFLIRDADTGKCLGTGSASTAGALERVLKMTTCHGDQRWRELTDRGQVQHVSTTFCLDAGDEVMPIVYPCHEPKAQRKQRFHIVDNPGWVQLQRGWEDNGRKRYFEQCLDSAPEPAMEVALQSCAMAESSGTRWTRIGRRQPPELLLWQKASTLPPGSPQLGETEV
;
A
#
# COMPACT_ATOMS: atom_id res chain seq x y z
N ALA A 1 19.50 0.84 27.94
CA ALA A 1 18.71 2.02 27.53
C ALA A 1 17.34 1.91 28.16
N SER A 2 16.91 2.88 28.99
CA SER A 2 15.52 2.90 29.43
C SER A 2 14.64 3.31 28.25
N ILE A 3 13.54 2.60 28.04
CA ILE A 3 12.59 2.94 26.97
C ILE A 3 11.59 3.92 27.57
N ALA A 4 11.60 5.16 27.08
CA ALA A 4 10.77 6.24 27.63
C ALA A 4 9.26 5.99 27.46
N ASN A 5 8.86 5.17 26.48
CA ASN A 5 7.45 4.86 26.21
C ASN A 5 7.23 3.36 26.01
N GLN A 6 6.84 2.65 27.06
CA GLN A 6 6.54 1.21 27.02
C GLN A 6 5.32 0.88 26.13
N ASN A 7 4.45 1.85 25.82
CA ASN A 7 3.26 1.64 24.97
C ASN A 7 3.61 1.34 23.50
N GLN A 8 4.88 1.52 23.11
CA GLN A 8 5.36 1.30 21.74
C GLN A 8 6.30 0.09 21.62
N VAL A 9 6.49 -0.66 22.72
CA VAL A 9 7.42 -1.78 22.77
C VAL A 9 6.67 -3.08 22.56
N TRP A 10 6.85 -3.67 21.38
CA TRP A 10 6.37 -5.01 21.06
C TRP A 10 7.54 -5.98 21.02
N GLN A 11 7.32 -7.19 21.52
CA GLN A 11 8.35 -8.23 21.60
C GLN A 11 7.81 -9.54 21.05
N ILE A 12 8.66 -10.31 20.38
CA ILE A 12 8.30 -11.68 20.02
C ILE A 12 8.80 -12.61 21.13
N ARG A 13 7.89 -13.31 21.80
CA ARG A 13 8.18 -14.29 22.87
C ARG A 13 7.49 -15.60 22.57
N ASN A 14 8.25 -16.69 22.49
CA ASN A 14 7.72 -18.03 22.17
C ASN A 14 6.82 -18.03 20.92
N GLY A 15 7.21 -17.26 19.90
CA GLY A 15 6.43 -17.11 18.65
C GLY A 15 5.18 -16.23 18.76
N LYS A 16 4.96 -15.51 19.87
CA LYS A 16 3.83 -14.58 20.03
C LYS A 16 4.32 -13.15 19.93
N LEU A 17 3.62 -12.28 19.21
CA LEU A 17 3.88 -10.84 19.24
C LEU A 17 3.14 -10.22 20.42
N VAL A 18 3.88 -9.91 21.48
CA VAL A 18 3.35 -9.51 22.78
C VAL A 18 3.65 -8.04 23.04
N TRP A 19 2.67 -7.33 23.59
CA TRP A 19 2.86 -6.10 24.32
C TRP A 19 2.65 -6.35 25.81
N GLU A 20 3.59 -5.89 26.64
CA GLU A 20 3.53 -5.97 28.09
C GLU A 20 3.68 -4.56 28.66
N GLY A 21 2.70 -4.12 29.45
CA GLY A 21 2.73 -2.81 30.08
C GLY A 21 2.27 -2.86 31.54
N GLN A 22 2.81 -1.96 32.34
CA GLN A 22 2.36 -1.76 33.71
C GLN A 22 1.12 -0.85 33.71
N VAL A 23 -0.01 -1.38 34.16
CA VAL A 23 -1.25 -0.63 34.36
C VAL A 23 -1.54 -0.50 35.85
N LYS A 24 -2.49 0.37 36.25
CA LYS A 24 -2.85 0.56 37.67
C LYS A 24 -3.20 -0.74 38.40
N SER A 25 -3.70 -1.76 37.68
CA SER A 25 -4.07 -3.07 38.20
C SER A 25 -2.98 -4.14 38.08
N GLY A 26 -1.73 -3.78 37.79
CA GLY A 26 -0.60 -4.72 37.65
C GLY A 26 -0.03 -4.82 36.23
N LEU A 27 0.71 -5.88 35.93
CA LEU A 27 1.24 -6.13 34.59
C LEU A 27 0.11 -6.66 33.69
N LYS A 28 -0.11 -6.03 32.53
CA LYS A 28 -1.05 -6.51 31.52
C LYS A 28 -0.33 -6.85 30.23
N GLY A 29 -0.61 -8.04 29.71
CA GLY A 29 -0.08 -8.55 28.45
C GLY A 29 -1.18 -8.69 27.42
N TYR A 30 -0.94 -8.19 26.21
CA TYR A 30 -1.78 -8.44 25.04
C TYR A 30 -0.95 -9.11 23.96
N CYS A 31 -1.57 -10.01 23.21
CA CYS A 31 -0.95 -10.64 22.07
C CYS A 31 -1.68 -10.22 20.79
N VAL A 32 -0.90 -10.05 19.73
CA VAL A 32 -1.42 -9.85 18.39
C VAL A 32 -1.81 -11.21 17.83
N ASP A 33 -3.05 -11.33 17.40
CA ASP A 33 -3.59 -12.56 16.82
C ASP A 33 -4.24 -12.27 15.48
N LEU A 34 -4.26 -13.29 14.62
CA LEU A 34 -5.03 -13.26 13.39
C LEU A 34 -6.46 -13.65 13.77
N ARG A 35 -7.39 -12.72 13.59
CA ARG A 35 -8.79 -13.06 13.75
C ARG A 35 -9.24 -13.71 12.46
N GLU A 36 -9.38 -15.03 12.46
CA GLU A 36 -10.18 -15.68 11.43
C GLU A 36 -11.59 -15.09 11.52
N THR A 37 -11.99 -14.33 10.50
CA THR A 37 -13.40 -14.01 10.31
C THR A 37 -14.08 -15.33 10.01
N SER A 38 -14.63 -15.94 11.07
CA SER A 38 -15.28 -17.25 11.07
C SER A 38 -16.22 -17.34 9.87
N GLY A 39 -15.83 -18.10 8.84
CA GLY A 39 -16.64 -18.29 7.63
C GLY A 39 -16.00 -17.87 6.30
N THR A 40 -14.73 -17.50 6.23
CA THR A 40 -14.03 -17.42 4.94
C THR A 40 -13.66 -18.83 4.46
N SER A 41 -14.63 -19.54 3.88
CA SER A 41 -14.23 -20.49 2.83
C SER A 41 -13.44 -19.65 1.82
N LEU A 42 -12.29 -20.15 1.37
CA LEU A 42 -11.68 -19.70 0.14
C LEU A 42 -12.74 -19.97 -0.94
N LYS A 43 -13.67 -19.03 -1.14
CA LYS A 43 -14.48 -19.04 -2.34
C LYS A 43 -13.45 -18.84 -3.43
N ASP A 44 -13.41 -19.77 -4.37
CA ASP A 44 -12.89 -19.48 -5.70
C ASP A 44 -13.64 -18.24 -6.16
N VAL A 45 -13.04 -17.06 -5.96
CA VAL A 45 -13.56 -15.82 -6.50
C VAL A 45 -13.33 -15.98 -7.99
N PRO A 46 -14.38 -16.19 -8.79
CA PRO A 46 -14.19 -16.35 -10.23
C PRO A 46 -13.49 -15.09 -10.70
N VAL A 47 -12.23 -15.22 -11.17
CA VAL A 47 -11.30 -14.13 -11.53
C VAL A 47 -12.07 -12.84 -11.76
N SER A 48 -12.32 -12.11 -10.67
CA SER A 48 -13.18 -10.95 -10.78
C SER A 48 -12.36 -9.99 -11.61
N GLN A 49 -12.88 -9.55 -12.75
CA GLN A 49 -12.15 -8.60 -13.62
C GLN A 49 -11.82 -7.29 -12.90
N GLN A 50 -12.33 -7.07 -11.69
CA GLN A 50 -12.06 -5.92 -10.86
C GLN A 50 -10.66 -5.98 -10.26
N ILE A 51 -9.86 -4.99 -10.61
CA ILE A 51 -8.58 -4.70 -10.01
C ILE A 51 -8.82 -3.99 -8.68
N ASN A 52 -8.11 -4.39 -7.63
CA ASN A 52 -8.12 -3.70 -6.34
C ASN A 52 -6.75 -3.09 -6.01
N LEU A 53 -6.73 -2.14 -5.07
CA LEU A 53 -5.51 -1.71 -4.39
C LEU A 53 -5.29 -2.55 -3.12
N ARG A 54 -4.11 -3.16 -3.03
CA ARG A 54 -3.67 -4.00 -1.90
C ARG A 54 -2.23 -3.70 -1.53
N THR A 55 -1.79 -4.18 -0.37
CA THR A 55 -0.37 -4.08 0.01
C THR A 55 0.48 -4.75 -1.06
N CYS A 56 1.56 -4.09 -1.46
CA CYS A 56 2.50 -4.61 -2.45
C CYS A 56 3.20 -5.86 -1.92
N THR A 57 2.99 -6.98 -2.60
CA THR A 57 3.64 -8.26 -2.29
C THR A 57 3.83 -9.07 -3.56
N GLN A 58 4.85 -9.93 -3.59
CA GLN A 58 5.10 -10.80 -4.74
C GLN A 58 4.15 -12.00 -4.68
N LYS A 59 2.95 -11.85 -5.26
CA LYS A 59 1.93 -12.90 -5.33
C LYS A 59 1.19 -12.88 -6.67
N LEU A 60 0.31 -13.87 -6.86
CA LEU A 60 -0.63 -13.92 -7.98
C LEU A 60 -1.43 -12.61 -8.07
N GLY A 61 -1.51 -12.05 -9.29
CA GLY A 61 -2.29 -10.86 -9.60
C GLY A 61 -1.61 -9.52 -9.31
N GLN A 62 -0.41 -9.53 -8.72
CA GLN A 62 0.43 -8.34 -8.54
C GLN A 62 1.73 -8.42 -9.35
N ARG A 63 1.78 -9.18 -10.45
CA ARG A 63 2.96 -9.28 -11.34
C ARG A 63 2.70 -8.57 -12.67
N LEU A 64 2.36 -7.29 -12.58
CA LEU A 64 2.03 -6.40 -13.71
C LEU A 64 3.30 -5.73 -14.25
N GLN A 65 3.70 -6.08 -15.47
CA GLN A 65 4.98 -5.67 -16.06
C GLN A 65 4.78 -4.83 -17.31
N ARG A 66 5.67 -3.86 -17.55
CA ARG A 66 5.74 -3.18 -18.86
C ARG A 66 6.13 -4.21 -19.93
N ARG A 67 5.35 -4.29 -21.01
CA ARG A 67 5.56 -5.14 -22.17
C ARG A 67 5.27 -4.37 -23.45
N ASP A 68 5.83 -4.82 -24.56
CA ASP A 68 5.55 -4.31 -25.90
C ASP A 68 5.69 -2.78 -25.99
N ALA A 69 6.78 -2.26 -25.42
CA ALA A 69 7.13 -0.86 -25.46
C ALA A 69 7.36 -0.43 -26.93
N ASP A 70 6.78 0.71 -27.30
CA ASP A 70 6.90 1.30 -28.63
C ASP A 70 7.83 2.52 -28.59
N LYS A 71 8.28 2.97 -29.76
CA LYS A 71 9.22 4.09 -29.94
C LYS A 71 8.68 5.42 -29.42
N ASP A 72 7.36 5.56 -29.31
CA ASP A 72 6.69 6.73 -28.75
C ASP A 72 6.69 6.77 -27.21
N GLY A 73 7.31 5.78 -26.56
CA GLY A 73 7.38 5.66 -25.10
C GLY A 73 6.13 5.05 -24.46
N THR A 74 5.15 4.62 -25.26
CA THR A 74 3.99 3.89 -24.76
C THR A 74 4.32 2.41 -24.57
N PHE A 75 3.54 1.71 -23.75
CA PHE A 75 3.69 0.27 -23.49
C PHE A 75 2.36 -0.37 -23.08
N LEU A 76 2.30 -1.70 -23.09
CA LEU A 76 1.25 -2.46 -22.44
C LEU A 76 1.67 -2.80 -21.01
N ILE A 77 0.72 -2.82 -20.08
CA ILE A 77 0.94 -3.35 -18.73
C ILE A 77 0.35 -4.77 -18.73
N ARG A 78 1.20 -5.79 -18.74
CA ARG A 78 0.78 -7.20 -18.85
C ARG A 78 0.95 -7.90 -17.52
N ASP A 79 -0.09 -8.62 -17.11
CA ASP A 79 -0.03 -9.55 -16.00
C ASP A 79 0.77 -10.79 -16.43
N ALA A 80 1.89 -11.04 -15.73
CA ALA A 80 2.75 -12.19 -15.98
C ALA A 80 2.03 -13.52 -15.71
N ASP A 81 0.95 -13.51 -14.93
CA ASP A 81 0.25 -14.71 -14.47
C ASP A 81 -0.80 -15.19 -15.46
N THR A 82 -1.60 -14.25 -15.94
CA THR A 82 -2.72 -14.55 -16.85
C THR A 82 -2.38 -14.25 -18.31
N GLY A 83 -1.29 -13.53 -18.56
CA GLY A 83 -0.93 -13.03 -19.89
C GLY A 83 -1.87 -11.94 -20.43
N LYS A 84 -2.88 -11.50 -19.66
CA LYS A 84 -3.79 -10.42 -20.00
C LYS A 84 -3.15 -9.05 -19.75
N CYS A 85 -3.71 -8.01 -20.34
CA CYS A 85 -3.24 -6.64 -20.16
C CYS A 85 -4.20 -5.84 -19.27
N LEU A 86 -3.62 -4.94 -18.46
CA LEU A 86 -4.36 -3.92 -17.75
C LEU A 86 -4.96 -2.96 -18.78
N GLY A 87 -6.27 -2.79 -18.70
CA GLY A 87 -7.01 -1.95 -19.61
C GLY A 87 -8.16 -1.24 -18.91
N THR A 88 -8.88 -0.44 -19.68
CA THR A 88 -10.04 0.30 -19.21
C THR A 88 -11.34 -0.28 -19.77
N GLY A 89 -12.39 -0.26 -18.94
CA GLY A 89 -13.75 -0.60 -19.33
C GLY A 89 -14.56 0.62 -19.80
N SER A 90 -15.85 0.39 -19.98
CA SER A 90 -16.83 1.46 -20.15
C SER A 90 -16.90 2.34 -18.90
N ALA A 91 -17.47 3.54 -19.05
CA ALA A 91 -17.80 4.38 -17.91
C ALA A 91 -18.68 3.62 -16.91
N SER A 92 -18.49 3.89 -15.61
CA SER A 92 -19.23 3.22 -14.53
C SER A 92 -20.74 3.45 -14.62
N THR A 93 -21.15 4.64 -15.09
CA THR A 93 -22.53 5.00 -15.43
C THR A 93 -22.57 5.89 -16.67
N ALA A 94 -23.74 6.02 -17.30
CA ALA A 94 -23.90 6.89 -18.46
C ALA A 94 -23.58 8.36 -18.11
N GLY A 95 -22.56 8.92 -18.75
CA GLY A 95 -22.07 10.28 -18.49
C GLY A 95 -21.01 10.39 -17.39
N ALA A 96 -20.65 9.30 -16.71
CA ALA A 96 -19.54 9.33 -15.76
C ALA A 96 -18.18 9.47 -16.48
N LEU A 97 -17.31 10.30 -15.89
CA LEU A 97 -15.91 10.42 -16.31
C LEU A 97 -15.07 9.24 -15.80
N GLU A 98 -15.53 8.57 -14.74
CA GLU A 98 -14.86 7.42 -14.14
C GLU A 98 -15.01 6.19 -15.01
N ARG A 99 -13.89 5.55 -15.32
CA ARG A 99 -13.85 4.29 -16.05
C ARG A 99 -13.28 3.19 -15.18
N VAL A 100 -13.87 2.01 -15.28
CA VAL A 100 -13.43 0.84 -14.51
C VAL A 100 -12.10 0.33 -15.05
N LEU A 101 -11.20 -0.05 -14.15
CA LEU A 101 -9.96 -0.74 -14.50
C LEU A 101 -10.19 -2.26 -14.53
N LYS A 102 -9.66 -2.94 -15.55
CA LYS A 102 -9.85 -4.40 -15.69
C LYS A 102 -8.70 -5.10 -16.39
N MET A 103 -8.58 -6.41 -16.18
CA MET A 103 -7.77 -7.27 -17.04
C MET A 103 -8.53 -7.64 -18.31
N THR A 104 -7.93 -7.38 -19.47
CA THR A 104 -8.51 -7.61 -20.80
C THR A 104 -7.50 -8.25 -21.75
N THR A 105 -7.95 -8.65 -22.94
CA THR A 105 -7.05 -9.05 -24.02
C THR A 105 -6.12 -7.91 -24.38
N CYS A 106 -4.85 -8.22 -24.63
CA CYS A 106 -3.86 -7.24 -25.02
C CYS A 106 -4.15 -6.70 -26.42
N HIS A 107 -4.44 -5.40 -26.50
CA HIS A 107 -4.73 -4.67 -27.73
C HIS A 107 -4.05 -3.30 -27.71
N GLY A 108 -3.82 -2.71 -28.90
CA GLY A 108 -3.12 -1.43 -29.02
C GLY A 108 -3.85 -0.23 -28.40
N ASP A 109 -5.15 -0.34 -28.14
CA ASP A 109 -5.96 0.68 -27.46
C ASP A 109 -5.83 0.63 -25.93
N GLN A 110 -5.19 -0.41 -25.37
CA GLN A 110 -4.95 -0.59 -23.93
C GLN A 110 -3.52 -0.18 -23.53
N ARG A 111 -2.93 0.75 -24.28
CA ARG A 111 -1.57 1.24 -24.04
C ARG A 111 -1.55 2.31 -22.98
N TRP A 112 -0.43 2.38 -22.27
CA TRP A 112 -0.15 3.29 -21.18
C TRP A 112 1.13 4.07 -21.47
N ARG A 113 1.30 5.21 -20.81
CA ARG A 113 2.54 5.98 -20.76
C ARG A 113 2.74 6.57 -19.37
N GLU A 114 4.00 6.74 -18.97
CA GLU A 114 4.33 7.46 -17.73
C GLU A 114 4.55 8.94 -18.02
N LEU A 115 3.75 9.80 -17.38
CA LEU A 115 3.95 11.25 -17.34
C LEU A 115 4.91 11.55 -16.19
N THR A 116 6.21 11.41 -16.43
CA THR A 116 7.26 11.44 -15.39
C THR A 116 7.36 12.79 -14.69
N ASP A 117 7.08 13.88 -15.39
CA ASP A 117 7.03 15.26 -14.88
C ASP A 117 5.91 15.46 -13.84
N ARG A 118 4.82 14.69 -13.96
CA ARG A 118 3.67 14.74 -13.05
C ARG A 118 3.59 13.56 -12.09
N GLY A 119 4.36 12.50 -12.34
CA GLY A 119 4.30 11.24 -11.59
C GLY A 119 2.99 10.48 -11.80
N GLN A 120 2.44 10.48 -13.02
CA GLN A 120 1.17 9.83 -13.36
C GLN A 120 1.39 8.72 -14.39
N VAL A 121 0.48 7.75 -14.42
CA VAL A 121 0.40 6.74 -15.47
C VAL A 121 -0.88 7.01 -16.26
N GLN A 122 -0.73 7.40 -17.52
CA GLN A 122 -1.84 7.79 -18.41
C GLN A 122 -2.19 6.66 -19.36
N HIS A 123 -3.48 6.37 -19.47
CA HIS A 123 -4.03 5.52 -20.50
C HIS A 123 -4.12 6.29 -21.83
N VAL A 124 -3.51 5.76 -22.88
CA VAL A 124 -3.26 6.49 -24.14
C VAL A 124 -4.55 6.81 -24.86
N SER A 125 -5.44 5.83 -25.04
CA SER A 125 -6.64 6.01 -25.88
C SER A 125 -7.71 6.90 -25.23
N THR A 126 -7.79 6.93 -23.90
CA THR A 126 -8.75 7.78 -23.17
C THR A 126 -8.16 9.09 -22.69
N THR A 127 -6.84 9.26 -22.77
CA THR A 127 -6.05 10.37 -22.20
C THR A 127 -6.22 10.58 -20.68
N PHE A 128 -6.86 9.64 -19.99
CA PHE A 128 -7.11 9.69 -18.55
C PHE A 128 -6.00 8.95 -17.78
N CYS A 129 -5.86 9.26 -16.50
CA CYS A 129 -4.81 8.73 -15.64
C CYS A 129 -5.33 7.65 -14.69
N LEU A 130 -4.45 6.75 -14.26
CA LEU A 130 -4.73 5.87 -13.12
C LEU A 130 -5.02 6.71 -11.88
N ASP A 131 -6.12 6.39 -11.22
CA ASP A 131 -6.56 7.03 -9.98
C ASP A 131 -6.91 5.96 -8.95
N ALA A 132 -6.51 6.19 -7.71
CA ALA A 132 -6.79 5.28 -6.61
C ALA A 132 -8.28 5.21 -6.25
N GLY A 133 -9.14 6.11 -6.73
CA GLY A 133 -10.57 6.09 -6.47
C GLY A 133 -10.87 6.23 -4.98
N ASP A 134 -11.53 5.23 -4.40
CA ASP A 134 -11.79 5.11 -2.96
C ASP A 134 -10.61 4.46 -2.18
N GLU A 135 -9.47 4.23 -2.83
CA GLU A 135 -8.26 3.56 -2.33
C GLU A 135 -8.42 2.04 -2.10
N VAL A 136 -9.52 1.48 -2.60
CA VAL A 136 -9.78 0.04 -2.68
C VAL A 136 -10.00 -0.37 -4.14
N MET A 137 -10.83 0.38 -4.86
CA MET A 137 -11.21 0.18 -6.25
C MET A 137 -10.62 1.31 -7.12
N PRO A 138 -9.42 1.09 -7.69
CA PRO A 138 -8.81 2.04 -8.60
C PRO A 138 -9.64 2.19 -9.88
N ILE A 139 -9.59 3.38 -10.44
CA ILE A 139 -10.31 3.79 -11.64
C ILE A 139 -9.36 4.45 -12.63
N VAL A 140 -9.87 4.77 -13.82
CA VAL A 140 -9.22 5.68 -14.76
C VAL A 140 -10.04 6.97 -14.80
N TYR A 141 -9.41 8.11 -14.50
CA TYR A 141 -10.07 9.41 -14.32
C TYR A 141 -9.26 10.54 -15.00
N PRO A 142 -9.85 11.68 -15.38
CA PRO A 142 -9.10 12.82 -15.90
C PRO A 142 -7.84 13.13 -15.07
N CYS A 143 -6.74 13.35 -15.79
CA CYS A 143 -5.44 13.60 -15.17
C CYS A 143 -5.46 14.90 -14.38
N HIS A 144 -4.97 14.87 -13.14
CA HIS A 144 -4.78 16.07 -12.33
C HIS A 144 -3.76 17.04 -12.93
N GLU A 145 -4.06 18.34 -12.87
CA GLU A 145 -3.19 19.43 -13.32
C GLU A 145 -3.09 20.53 -12.25
N PRO A 146 -1.97 21.28 -12.19
CA PRO A 146 -0.73 21.12 -12.95
C PRO A 146 0.17 19.99 -12.43
N LYS A 147 -0.14 19.43 -11.26
CA LYS A 147 0.58 18.33 -10.62
C LYS A 147 -0.39 17.27 -10.13
N ALA A 148 0.06 16.02 -10.10
CA ALA A 148 -0.73 14.94 -9.57
C ALA A 148 -0.94 15.05 -8.07
N GLN A 149 -2.21 15.00 -7.64
CA GLN A 149 -2.53 14.69 -6.26
C GLN A 149 -2.20 13.24 -5.92
N ARG A 150 -2.05 12.92 -4.62
CA ARG A 150 -1.61 11.60 -4.13
C ARG A 150 -2.31 10.43 -4.83
N LYS A 151 -3.63 10.50 -5.02
CA LYS A 151 -4.43 9.42 -5.59
C LYS A 151 -4.08 9.07 -7.05
N GLN A 152 -3.41 9.95 -7.80
CA GLN A 152 -2.96 9.66 -9.17
C GLN A 152 -1.44 9.48 -9.28
N ARG A 153 -0.73 9.41 -8.14
CA ARG A 153 0.72 9.23 -8.13
C ARG A 153 1.08 7.76 -8.23
N PHE A 154 1.01 7.22 -9.44
CA PHE A 154 1.42 5.85 -9.74
C PHE A 154 2.78 5.82 -10.41
N HIS A 155 3.50 4.72 -10.21
CA HIS A 155 4.70 4.38 -10.98
C HIS A 155 4.77 2.88 -11.20
N ILE A 156 5.55 2.47 -12.19
CA ILE A 156 5.72 1.06 -12.51
C ILE A 156 7.10 0.59 -12.05
N VAL A 157 7.11 -0.48 -11.25
CA VAL A 157 8.32 -1.13 -10.74
C VAL A 157 8.53 -2.40 -11.55
N ASP A 158 9.50 -2.41 -12.48
CA ASP A 158 9.67 -3.52 -13.43
C ASP A 158 9.99 -4.87 -12.77
N ASN A 159 10.74 -4.84 -11.66
CA ASN A 159 11.09 -6.03 -10.88
C ASN A 159 10.69 -5.79 -9.42
N PRO A 160 9.68 -6.50 -8.88
CA PRO A 160 9.08 -7.74 -9.41
C PRO A 160 7.93 -7.58 -10.43
N GLY A 161 7.56 -6.35 -10.80
CA GLY A 161 6.44 -6.08 -11.70
C GLY A 161 5.22 -5.55 -10.97
N TRP A 162 5.29 -4.31 -10.49
CA TRP A 162 4.18 -3.66 -9.79
C TRP A 162 3.72 -2.40 -10.51
N VAL A 163 2.40 -2.16 -10.49
CA VAL A 163 1.83 -0.82 -10.69
C VAL A 163 1.50 -0.28 -9.31
N GLN A 164 2.33 0.64 -8.81
CA GLN A 164 2.38 1.02 -7.40
C GLN A 164 1.92 2.48 -7.20
N LEU A 165 0.90 2.65 -6.36
CA LEU A 165 0.54 3.94 -5.77
C LEU A 165 1.67 4.38 -4.82
N GLN A 166 2.20 5.57 -5.05
CA GLN A 166 3.31 6.11 -4.27
C GLN A 166 2.89 6.37 -2.82
N ARG A 167 3.78 6.00 -1.89
CA ARG A 167 3.67 6.38 -0.49
C ARG A 167 3.59 7.89 -0.32
N GLY A 168 2.92 8.34 0.73
CA GLY A 168 2.70 9.75 1.00
C GLY A 168 2.55 10.06 2.47
N TRP A 169 2.66 11.34 2.78
CA TRP A 169 2.50 11.89 4.12
C TRP A 169 1.62 13.11 4.02
N GLU A 170 0.65 13.21 4.91
CA GLU A 170 -0.21 14.38 5.07
C GLU A 170 -0.25 14.75 6.55
N ASP A 171 -0.76 15.94 6.83
CA ASP A 171 -0.97 16.42 8.19
C ASP A 171 0.32 16.36 9.06
N ASN A 172 1.40 16.92 8.52
CA ASN A 172 2.73 16.93 9.15
C ASN A 172 3.23 15.52 9.56
N GLY A 173 2.84 14.50 8.80
CA GLY A 173 3.23 13.11 9.04
C GLY A 173 2.34 12.35 10.03
N ARG A 174 1.27 12.97 10.55
CA ARG A 174 0.22 12.30 11.33
C ARG A 174 -0.56 11.30 10.47
N LYS A 175 -0.77 11.63 9.19
CA LYS A 175 -1.39 10.73 8.24
C LYS A 175 -0.34 10.15 7.31
N ARG A 176 -0.22 8.82 7.34
CA ARG A 176 0.76 8.06 6.55
C ARG A 176 0.01 7.19 5.58
N TYR A 177 0.42 7.24 4.32
CA TYR A 177 -0.10 6.37 3.28
C TYR A 177 1.03 5.47 2.83
N PHE A 178 0.83 4.17 3.02
CA PHE A 178 1.75 3.15 2.53
C PHE A 178 1.52 2.91 1.05
N GLU A 179 2.54 2.41 0.39
CA GLU A 179 2.44 1.94 -0.98
C GLU A 179 1.36 0.86 -1.10
N GLN A 180 0.56 0.96 -2.16
CA GLN A 180 -0.41 -0.05 -2.57
C GLN A 180 -0.15 -0.40 -4.03
N CYS A 181 -0.39 -1.65 -4.38
CA CYS A 181 -0.21 -2.18 -5.71
C CYS A 181 -1.56 -2.60 -6.29
N LEU A 182 -1.71 -2.43 -7.59
CA LEU A 182 -2.84 -3.01 -8.33
C LEU A 182 -2.79 -4.54 -8.22
N ASP A 183 -3.95 -5.13 -7.97
CA ASP A 183 -4.10 -6.55 -7.69
C ASP A 183 -5.31 -7.11 -8.46
N SER A 184 -5.04 -7.97 -9.45
CA SER A 184 -6.07 -8.66 -10.24
C SER A 184 -6.59 -9.94 -9.58
N ALA A 185 -5.98 -10.38 -8.48
CA ALA A 185 -6.39 -11.55 -7.71
C ALA A 185 -6.29 -11.25 -6.20
N PRO A 186 -7.07 -10.26 -5.70
CA PRO A 186 -6.95 -9.81 -4.32
C PRO A 186 -7.36 -10.91 -3.36
N GLU A 187 -6.47 -11.22 -2.41
CA GLU A 187 -6.80 -12.09 -1.30
C GLU A 187 -7.66 -11.32 -0.28
N PRO A 188 -8.54 -12.00 0.48
CA PRO A 188 -9.25 -11.38 1.58
C PRO A 188 -8.28 -10.73 2.56
N ALA A 189 -8.63 -9.53 3.03
CA ALA A 189 -7.81 -8.87 4.05
C ALA A 189 -7.87 -9.70 5.34
N MET A 190 -6.69 -10.03 5.87
CA MET A 190 -6.58 -10.65 7.18
C MET A 190 -6.73 -9.58 8.25
N GLU A 191 -7.68 -9.76 9.16
CA GLU A 191 -7.84 -8.87 10.31
C GLU A 191 -6.86 -9.28 11.41
N VAL A 192 -6.11 -8.30 11.89
CA VAL A 192 -5.20 -8.46 13.02
C VAL A 192 -5.86 -7.82 14.23
N ALA A 193 -5.99 -8.58 15.32
CA ALA A 193 -6.65 -8.11 16.53
C ALA A 193 -5.70 -8.21 17.74
N LEU A 194 -5.93 -7.33 18.73
CA LEU A 194 -5.33 -7.46 20.05
C LEU A 194 -6.23 -8.32 20.92
N GLN A 195 -5.69 -9.43 21.43
CA GLN A 195 -6.42 -10.35 22.28
C GLN A 195 -5.62 -10.68 23.54
N SER A 196 -6.24 -11.40 24.47
CA SER A 196 -5.49 -12.01 25.57
C SER A 196 -4.49 -13.03 25.02
N CYS A 197 -3.31 -13.14 25.63
CA CYS A 197 -2.30 -14.07 25.16
C CYS A 197 -2.70 -15.55 25.25
N ALA A 198 -3.66 -15.90 26.12
CA ALA A 198 -4.23 -17.24 26.17
C ALA A 198 -5.09 -17.55 24.94
N MET A 199 -5.87 -16.57 24.46
CA MET A 199 -6.67 -16.74 23.24
C MET A 199 -5.78 -16.85 22.00
N ALA A 200 -4.79 -15.97 21.87
CA ALA A 200 -3.82 -16.02 20.77
C ALA A 200 -2.99 -17.31 20.76
N GLU A 201 -2.84 -17.98 21.90
CA GLU A 201 -2.21 -19.30 21.97
C GLU A 201 -3.13 -20.41 21.48
N SER A 202 -4.41 -20.33 21.80
CA SER A 202 -5.41 -21.30 21.33
C SER A 202 -5.66 -21.24 19.82
N SER A 203 -5.44 -20.09 19.18
CA SER A 203 -5.56 -19.94 17.72
C SER A 203 -4.37 -20.52 16.94
N GLY A 204 -3.25 -20.81 17.62
CA GLY A 204 -2.04 -21.34 16.99
C GLY A 204 -1.25 -20.34 16.15
N THR A 205 -1.62 -19.06 16.13
CA THR A 205 -0.90 -18.01 15.39
C THR A 205 0.54 -17.88 15.86
N ARG A 206 1.49 -17.80 14.90
CA ARG A 206 2.91 -17.60 15.19
C ARG A 206 3.49 -16.42 14.43
N TRP A 207 4.23 -15.59 15.15
CA TRP A 207 4.96 -14.44 14.67
C TRP A 207 6.46 -14.73 14.70
N THR A 208 7.11 -14.41 13.59
CA THR A 208 8.57 -14.47 13.46
C THR A 208 9.12 -13.15 12.99
N ARG A 209 10.24 -12.72 13.58
CA ARG A 209 10.91 -11.49 13.16
C ARG A 209 11.65 -11.75 11.85
N ILE A 210 11.17 -11.14 10.77
CA ILE A 210 11.81 -11.24 9.45
C ILE A 210 13.01 -10.31 9.27
N GLY A 211 13.25 -9.37 10.18
CA GLY A 211 14.43 -8.50 10.17
C GLY A 211 14.36 -7.32 11.14
N ARG A 212 15.43 -6.51 11.15
CA ARG A 212 15.45 -5.18 11.76
C ARG A 212 15.66 -4.17 10.64
N ARG A 213 14.70 -3.28 10.42
CA ARG A 213 14.87 -2.13 9.52
C ARG A 213 15.06 -0.89 10.37
N GLN A 214 16.07 -0.08 10.03
CA GLN A 214 16.19 1.26 10.55
C GLN A 214 15.49 2.19 9.56
N PRO A 215 14.40 2.86 9.95
CA PRO A 215 13.70 3.76 9.04
C PRO A 215 14.65 4.89 8.60
N PRO A 216 14.64 5.31 7.32
CA PRO A 216 15.46 6.42 6.82
C PRO A 216 15.31 7.69 7.66
N GLU A 217 14.12 7.93 8.20
CA GLU A 217 13.80 9.05 9.08
C GLU A 217 14.64 9.02 10.36
N LEU A 218 14.84 7.83 10.95
CA LEU A 218 15.69 7.68 12.14
C LEU A 218 17.17 7.89 11.78
N LEU A 219 17.61 7.44 10.60
CA LEU A 219 18.96 7.70 10.12
C LEU A 219 19.22 9.20 9.89
N LEU A 220 18.23 9.91 9.33
CA LEU A 220 18.29 11.37 9.16
C LEU A 220 18.30 12.08 10.51
N TRP A 221 17.42 11.69 11.43
CA TRP A 221 17.35 12.27 12.78
C TRP A 221 18.66 12.10 13.56
N GLN A 222 19.27 10.90 13.52
CA GLN A 222 20.54 10.65 14.20
C GLN A 222 21.73 11.42 13.61
N LYS A 223 21.66 11.77 12.32
CA LYS A 223 22.69 12.57 11.63
C LYS A 223 22.45 14.08 11.77
N ALA A 224 21.25 14.50 12.15
CA ALA A 224 20.94 15.91 12.33
C ALA A 224 21.75 16.45 13.52
N SER A 225 22.40 17.60 13.32
CA SER A 225 23.11 18.29 14.40
C SER A 225 22.11 18.66 15.50
N THR A 226 22.25 18.05 16.67
CA THR A 226 21.56 18.53 17.86
C THR A 226 22.19 19.86 18.25
N LEU A 227 21.35 20.88 18.46
CA LEU A 227 21.83 22.15 18.98
C LEU A 227 22.59 21.92 20.30
N PRO A 228 23.67 22.68 20.56
CA PRO A 228 24.37 22.63 21.84
C PRO A 228 23.40 22.80 23.02
N PRO A 229 23.67 22.17 24.17
CA PRO A 229 22.93 22.44 25.40
C PRO A 229 22.85 23.96 25.67
N GLY A 230 21.65 24.49 25.84
CA GLY A 230 21.40 25.93 26.07
C GLY A 230 21.09 26.76 24.83
N SER A 231 21.03 26.15 23.63
CA SER A 231 20.55 26.84 22.44
C SER A 231 19.04 27.08 22.51
N PRO A 232 18.51 28.21 22.00
CA PRO A 232 17.08 28.46 21.95
C PRO A 232 16.39 27.37 21.14
N GLN A 233 15.30 26.80 21.69
CA GLN A 233 14.52 25.82 20.94
C GLN A 233 13.77 26.54 19.81
N LEU A 234 13.95 26.07 18.58
CA LEU A 234 13.12 26.50 17.46
C LEU A 234 11.66 26.10 17.72
N GLY A 235 10.83 27.07 18.12
CA GLY A 235 9.41 26.88 18.39
C GLY A 235 8.90 27.53 19.69
N GLU A 236 9.79 27.98 20.57
CA GLU A 236 9.39 28.87 21.66
C GLU A 236 9.34 30.31 21.13
N THR A 237 8.23 30.66 20.47
CA THR A 237 7.82 32.06 20.45
C THR A 237 7.42 32.41 21.87
N GLU A 238 8.24 33.22 22.54
CA GLU A 238 7.86 33.93 23.76
C GLU A 238 6.50 34.60 23.53
N VAL A 239 5.50 34.19 24.30
CA VAL A 239 4.24 34.92 24.49
C VAL A 239 4.30 35.56 25.86
#